data_AF-A0A015L0E5-F1
#
_entry.id   AF-A0A015L0E5-F1
#
_cell.length_a   1.000
_cell.length_b   1.000
_cell.length_c   1.000
_cell.angle_alpha   90.00
_cell.angle_beta   90.00
_cell.angle_gamma   90.00
#
_symmetry.space_group_name_H-M   'P 1'
#
loop_
_entity.id
_entity.type
_entity.pdbx_description
1 polymer ?
#
loop_
_entity_poly.entity_id
_entity_poly.type
_entity_poly.pdbx_seq_one_letter_code
_entity_poly.pdbx_strand_id
1 'polypeptide(L)'
;MGLCKPANCDELENAKNSIYGVLSYIAPEVLRGKNYTKASDIYSFGIIIYEMISGLPPYHDIGHDKYLAIKICQGFRPRFNIKVPQLIVNLIKRCLDAEPLNRPIAKEIRSILWIWRMDDNLELMKQIKEAEKVNSIQPIPSTDLKLSFETHSEAIYTSRLLNFGDLPYPMIIMTIISTQFSGN
;
A
#
# COMPACT_ATOMS: atom_id res chain seq x y z
N MET A 1 -12.68 0.74 10.58
CA MET A 1 -11.74 1.55 9.78
C MET A 1 -12.44 2.02 8.53
N GLY A 2 -12.72 3.32 8.40
CA GLY A 2 -13.32 3.90 7.18
C GLY A 2 -12.29 3.99 6.05
N LEU A 3 -11.85 2.83 5.56
CA LEU A 3 -10.93 2.68 4.42
C LEU A 3 -11.62 2.97 3.08
N CYS A 4 -12.95 3.02 3.10
CA CYS A 4 -13.82 3.33 1.97
C CYS A 4 -14.67 4.57 2.25
N LYS A 5 -15.30 5.11 1.21
CA LYS A 5 -16.29 6.20 1.28
C LYS A 5 -17.36 5.88 2.35
N PRO A 6 -17.81 6.87 3.14
CA PRO A 6 -18.91 6.65 4.10
C PRO A 6 -20.17 6.15 3.37
N ALA A 7 -20.87 5.18 3.98
CA ALA A 7 -22.09 4.58 3.42
C ALA A 7 -23.25 5.59 3.25
N ASN A 8 -23.22 6.71 3.99
CA ASN A 8 -24.25 7.76 3.94
C ASN A 8 -23.87 8.92 3.00
N CYS A 9 -22.84 8.79 2.17
CA CYS A 9 -22.46 9.84 1.22
C CYS A 9 -23.20 9.70 -0.12
N ASP A 10 -24.52 9.73 -0.08
CA ASP A 10 -25.38 9.90 -1.26
C ASP A 10 -25.82 11.37 -1.46
N GLU A 11 -25.49 12.29 -0.53
CA GLU A 11 -26.02 13.68 -0.57
C GLU A 11 -24.97 14.80 -0.65
N LEU A 12 -23.68 14.52 -0.76
CA LEU A 12 -22.65 15.56 -0.97
C LEU A 12 -22.00 15.46 -2.36
N GLU A 13 -22.83 15.51 -3.40
CA GLU A 13 -22.44 15.60 -4.82
C GLU A 13 -21.80 16.95 -5.22
N ASN A 14 -21.43 17.82 -4.26
CA ASN A 14 -21.02 19.20 -4.56
C ASN A 14 -19.53 19.53 -4.40
N ALA A 15 -18.65 18.55 -4.13
CA ALA A 15 -17.20 18.76 -4.21
C ALA A 15 -16.60 17.76 -5.18
N LYS A 16 -16.52 18.16 -6.46
CA LYS A 16 -15.99 17.40 -7.61
C LYS A 16 -14.58 16.81 -7.46
N ASN A 17 -13.93 16.86 -6.30
CA ASN A 17 -12.57 16.37 -6.03
C ASN A 17 -12.30 16.00 -4.55
N SER A 18 -13.32 15.89 -3.70
CA SER A 18 -13.08 15.62 -2.27
C SER A 18 -13.02 14.12 -1.97
N ILE A 19 -11.85 13.63 -1.59
CA ILE A 19 -11.61 12.21 -1.28
C ILE A 19 -11.80 12.02 0.23
N TYR A 20 -12.38 10.90 0.65
CA TYR A 20 -12.57 10.59 2.06
C TYR A 20 -11.93 9.25 2.39
N GLY A 21 -11.01 9.21 3.35
CA GLY A 21 -10.31 7.99 3.72
C GLY A 21 -9.09 8.21 4.60
N VAL A 22 -8.30 7.15 4.76
CA VAL A 22 -7.01 7.19 5.47
C VAL A 22 -5.89 7.23 4.43
N LEU A 23 -5.17 8.35 4.32
CA LEU A 23 -4.21 8.63 3.24
C LEU A 23 -3.28 7.45 2.92
N SER A 24 -2.71 6.81 3.93
CA SER A 24 -1.74 5.71 3.78
C SER A 24 -2.27 4.47 3.07
N TYR A 25 -3.59 4.30 2.98
CA TYR A 25 -4.24 3.15 2.37
C TYR A 25 -4.91 3.49 1.02
N ILE A 26 -4.98 4.77 0.64
CA ILE A 26 -5.71 5.19 -0.58
C ILE A 26 -4.84 4.96 -1.81
N ALA A 27 -5.44 4.31 -2.82
CA ALA A 27 -4.79 4.04 -4.10
C ALA A 27 -4.47 5.34 -4.87
N PRO A 28 -3.38 5.38 -5.65
CA PRO A 28 -2.91 6.61 -6.31
C PRO A 28 -3.92 7.17 -7.31
N GLU A 29 -4.73 6.34 -7.97
CA GLU A 29 -5.79 6.80 -8.86
C GLU A 29 -6.95 7.45 -8.12
N VAL A 30 -7.26 6.97 -6.91
CA VAL A 30 -8.31 7.54 -6.05
C VAL A 30 -7.83 8.86 -5.45
N LEU A 31 -6.55 8.96 -5.06
CA LEU A 31 -5.94 10.23 -4.64
C LEU A 31 -6.07 11.33 -5.71
N ARG A 32 -6.18 10.95 -6.98
CA ARG A 32 -6.39 11.87 -8.11
C ARG A 32 -7.86 12.12 -8.46
N GLY A 33 -8.77 11.78 -7.56
CA GLY A 33 -10.20 12.01 -7.73
C GLY A 33 -10.91 10.99 -8.63
N LYS A 34 -10.26 9.89 -9.04
CA LYS A 34 -11.01 8.78 -9.66
C LYS A 34 -11.87 8.06 -8.62
N ASN A 35 -12.95 7.46 -9.08
CA ASN A 35 -13.84 6.67 -8.23
C ASN A 35 -13.12 5.47 -7.63
N TYR A 36 -13.55 5.08 -6.43
CA TYR A 36 -13.17 3.80 -5.82
C TYR A 36 -13.61 2.64 -6.71
N THR A 37 -12.75 1.63 -6.81
CA THR A 37 -12.99 0.43 -7.59
C THR A 37 -12.54 -0.81 -6.81
N LYS A 38 -12.90 -2.00 -7.30
CA LYS A 38 -12.37 -3.25 -6.74
C LYS A 38 -10.83 -3.25 -6.74
N ALA A 39 -10.19 -2.64 -7.74
CA ALA A 39 -8.73 -2.56 -7.82
C ALA A 39 -8.14 -1.59 -6.78
N SER A 40 -8.86 -0.54 -6.36
CA SER A 40 -8.42 0.30 -5.25
C SER A 40 -8.51 -0.44 -3.91
N ASP A 41 -9.50 -1.32 -3.74
CA ASP A 41 -9.56 -2.19 -2.55
C ASP A 41 -8.38 -3.17 -2.49
N ILE A 42 -7.93 -3.68 -3.64
CA ILE A 42 -6.72 -4.52 -3.72
C ILE A 42 -5.46 -3.75 -3.32
N TYR A 43 -5.36 -2.46 -3.69
CA TYR A 43 -4.26 -1.62 -3.23
C TYR A 43 -4.26 -1.49 -1.71
N SER A 44 -5.40 -1.13 -1.12
CA SER A 44 -5.56 -1.05 0.34
C SER A 44 -5.21 -2.37 1.03
N PHE A 45 -5.61 -3.50 0.43
CA PHE A 45 -5.27 -4.83 0.92
C PHE A 45 -3.75 -5.09 0.89
N GLY A 46 -3.04 -4.64 -0.16
CA GLY A 46 -1.58 -4.71 -0.21
C GLY A 46 -0.89 -3.94 0.93
N ILE A 47 -1.43 -2.77 1.29
CA ILE A 47 -0.94 -1.98 2.44
C ILE A 47 -1.21 -2.70 3.76
N ILE A 48 -2.37 -3.36 3.91
CA ILE A 48 -2.69 -4.15 5.11
C ILE A 48 -1.75 -5.35 5.25
N ILE A 49 -1.44 -6.06 4.16
CA ILE A 49 -0.46 -7.16 4.21
C ILE A 49 0.91 -6.63 4.64
N TYR A 50 1.33 -5.47 4.09
CA TYR A 50 2.57 -4.82 4.53
C TYR A 50 2.57 -4.58 6.04
N GLU A 51 1.54 -3.93 6.57
CA GLU A 51 1.40 -3.59 7.99
C GLU A 51 1.41 -4.84 8.89
N MET A 52 0.74 -5.91 8.48
CA MET A 52 0.70 -7.17 9.21
C MET A 52 2.09 -7.83 9.30
N ILE A 53 2.91 -7.71 8.25
CA ILE A 53 4.24 -8.35 8.18
C ILE A 53 5.30 -7.47 8.85
N SER A 54 5.28 -6.16 8.61
CA SER A 54 6.24 -5.23 9.22
C SER A 54 5.96 -5.01 10.71
N GLY A 55 4.71 -5.20 11.14
CA GLY A 55 4.24 -4.76 12.46
C GLY A 55 4.21 -3.23 12.61
N LEU A 56 4.43 -2.48 11.53
CA LEU A 56 4.53 -1.03 11.52
C LEU A 56 3.42 -0.42 10.67
N PRO A 57 2.75 0.65 11.13
CA PRO A 57 1.81 1.38 10.31
C PRO A 57 2.49 1.91 9.04
N PRO A 58 1.77 1.90 7.90
CA PRO A 58 2.32 2.41 6.65
C PRO A 58 2.70 3.88 6.77
N TYR A 59 3.92 4.20 6.33
CA TYR A 59 4.48 5.56 6.32
C TYR A 59 4.56 6.23 7.69
N HIS A 60 4.74 5.46 8.78
CA HIS A 60 4.78 5.98 10.15
C HIS A 60 5.82 7.07 10.42
N ASP A 61 6.86 7.16 9.61
CA ASP A 61 7.97 8.10 9.75
C ASP A 61 7.75 9.42 9.02
N ILE A 62 6.61 9.62 8.33
CA ILE A 62 6.34 10.80 7.50
C ILE A 62 4.95 11.39 7.83
N GLY A 63 4.81 12.71 7.76
CA GLY A 63 3.52 13.39 7.86
C GLY A 63 2.53 12.94 6.79
N HIS A 64 1.25 12.79 7.16
CA HIS A 64 0.19 12.37 6.25
C HIS A 64 -0.46 13.56 5.54
N ASP A 65 0.33 14.28 4.76
CA ASP A 65 -0.03 15.53 4.10
C ASP A 65 -0.02 15.40 2.56
N LYS A 66 -0.04 16.55 1.86
CA LYS A 66 0.05 16.60 0.40
C LYS A 66 1.38 16.02 -0.12
N TYR A 67 2.47 16.16 0.63
CA TYR A 67 3.78 15.65 0.23
C TYR A 67 3.78 14.12 0.16
N LEU A 68 3.19 13.44 1.15
CA LEU A 68 3.01 11.99 1.10
C LEU A 68 2.10 11.57 -0.07
N ALA A 69 1.01 12.30 -0.32
CA ALA A 69 0.11 12.02 -1.45
C ALA A 69 0.84 12.08 -2.80
N ILE A 70 1.66 13.11 -3.02
CA ILE A 70 2.52 13.26 -4.22
C ILE A 70 3.46 12.06 -4.36
N LYS A 71 4.14 11.68 -3.28
CA LYS A 71 5.05 10.53 -3.26
C LYS A 71 4.35 9.23 -3.64
N ILE A 72 3.15 8.97 -3.09
CA ILE A 72 2.36 7.77 -3.40
C ILE A 72 2.02 7.71 -4.89
N CYS A 73 1.56 8.83 -5.48
CA CYS A 73 1.33 8.92 -6.92
C CYS A 73 2.63 8.66 -7.72
N GLN A 74 3.77 9.15 -7.25
CA GLN A 74 5.08 8.93 -7.89
C GLN A 74 5.69 7.53 -7.65
N GLY A 75 4.93 6.60 -7.05
CA GLY A 75 5.39 5.21 -6.88
C GLY A 75 6.10 4.94 -5.56
N PHE A 76 6.11 5.88 -4.61
CA PHE A 76 6.58 5.61 -3.25
C PHE A 76 5.70 4.56 -2.58
N ARG A 77 6.32 3.54 -1.98
CA ARG A 77 5.65 2.44 -1.30
C ARG A 77 6.33 2.16 0.04
N PRO A 78 5.61 1.58 1.01
CA PRO A 78 6.20 1.23 2.30
C PRO A 78 7.32 0.20 2.12
N ARG A 79 8.35 0.25 2.96
CA ARG A 79 9.53 -0.61 2.89
C ARG A 79 9.62 -1.50 4.12
N PHE A 80 10.06 -2.73 3.93
CA PHE A 80 10.34 -3.64 5.04
C PHE A 80 11.73 -3.37 5.60
N ASN A 81 11.82 -3.31 6.92
CA ASN A 81 13.07 -3.33 7.69
C ASN A 81 13.49 -4.74 8.11
N ILE A 82 12.70 -5.75 7.72
CA ILE A 82 12.95 -7.17 7.96
C ILE A 82 13.10 -7.93 6.64
N LYS A 83 13.74 -9.08 6.68
CA LYS A 83 13.70 -10.04 5.57
C LYS A 83 12.29 -10.62 5.47
N VAL A 84 11.70 -10.54 4.28
CA VAL A 84 10.36 -11.08 3.96
C VAL A 84 10.51 -12.10 2.83
N PRO A 85 9.77 -13.23 2.85
CA PRO A 85 9.74 -14.17 1.73
C PRO A 85 9.45 -13.46 0.40
N GLN A 86 10.25 -13.75 -0.62
CA GLN A 86 10.18 -13.10 -1.92
C GLN A 86 8.81 -13.31 -2.60
N LEU A 87 8.18 -14.47 -2.40
CA LEU A 87 6.83 -14.74 -2.90
C LEU A 87 5.79 -13.76 -2.33
N ILE A 88 5.91 -13.41 -1.05
CA ILE A 88 5.02 -12.44 -0.39
C ILE A 88 5.34 -11.02 -0.88
N VAL A 89 6.63 -10.66 -0.98
CA VAL A 89 7.05 -9.36 -1.55
C VAL A 89 6.50 -9.17 -2.95
N ASN A 90 6.53 -10.21 -3.79
CA ASN A 90 6.01 -10.15 -5.15
C ASN A 90 4.49 -9.95 -5.17
N LEU A 91 3.74 -10.64 -4.30
CA LEU A 91 2.29 -10.45 -4.18
C LEU A 91 1.97 -9.00 -3.78
N ILE A 92 2.64 -8.46 -2.76
CA ILE A 92 2.42 -7.09 -2.30
C ILE A 92 2.76 -6.09 -3.41
N LYS A 93 3.88 -6.27 -4.12
CA LYS A 93 4.25 -5.41 -5.26
C LYS A 93 3.16 -5.37 -6.33
N ARG A 94 2.56 -6.52 -6.66
CA ARG A 94 1.44 -6.60 -7.61
C ARG A 94 0.19 -5.90 -7.09
N CYS A 95 -0.15 -6.04 -5.81
CA CYS A 95 -1.27 -5.32 -5.20
C CYS A 95 -1.06 -3.79 -5.20
N LEU A 96 0.18 -3.34 -5.03
CA LEU A 96 0.54 -1.93 -4.92
C LEU A 96 0.92 -1.27 -6.26
N ASP A 97 0.64 -1.92 -7.39
CA ASP A 97 0.91 -1.37 -8.72
C ASP A 97 0.18 -0.04 -8.93
N ALA A 98 0.84 0.90 -9.61
CA ALA A 98 0.28 2.23 -9.88
C ALA A 98 -0.90 2.14 -10.86
N GLU A 99 -0.84 1.21 -11.82
CA GLU A 99 -1.89 0.95 -12.79
C GLU A 99 -2.90 -0.07 -12.22
N PRO A 100 -4.17 0.33 -11.99
CA PRO A 100 -5.18 -0.56 -11.40
C PRO A 100 -5.38 -1.88 -12.16
N LEU A 101 -5.18 -1.88 -13.48
CA LEU A 101 -5.35 -3.08 -14.32
C LEU A 101 -4.26 -4.13 -14.12
N ASN A 102 -3.08 -3.75 -13.61
CA ASN A 102 -1.99 -4.68 -13.32
C ASN A 102 -2.16 -5.40 -11.98
N ARG A 103 -3.10 -4.92 -11.14
CA ARG A 103 -3.37 -5.51 -9.83
C ARG A 103 -4.14 -6.83 -9.98
N PRO A 104 -3.82 -7.85 -9.18
CA PRO A 104 -4.57 -9.11 -9.19
C PRO A 104 -5.99 -8.87 -8.70
N ILE A 105 -6.94 -9.65 -9.19
CA ILE A 105 -8.31 -9.63 -8.64
C ILE A 105 -8.36 -10.42 -7.32
N ALA A 106 -9.34 -10.11 -6.47
CA ALA A 106 -9.51 -10.79 -5.17
C ALA A 106 -9.59 -12.32 -5.27
N LYS A 107 -10.21 -12.85 -6.34
CA LYS A 107 -10.29 -14.30 -6.59
C LYS A 107 -8.91 -14.91 -6.79
N GLU A 108 -8.00 -14.22 -7.48
CA GLU A 108 -6.64 -14.68 -7.73
C GLU A 108 -5.81 -14.68 -6.44
N ILE A 109 -5.87 -13.59 -5.67
CA ILE A 109 -5.22 -13.49 -4.35
C ILE A 109 -5.68 -14.64 -3.45
N ARG A 110 -6.99 -14.89 -3.38
CA ARG A 110 -7.56 -15.98 -2.59
C ARG A 110 -6.98 -17.33 -3.01
N SER A 111 -6.84 -17.58 -4.32
CA SER A 111 -6.22 -18.82 -4.83
C SER A 111 -4.75 -18.93 -4.44
N ILE A 112 -3.97 -17.84 -4.56
CA ILE A 112 -2.54 -17.82 -4.14
C ILE A 112 -2.42 -18.15 -2.66
N LEU A 113 -3.19 -17.47 -1.80
CA LEU A 113 -3.18 -17.70 -0.36
C LEU A 113 -3.66 -19.10 0.01
N TRP A 114 -4.64 -19.64 -0.72
CA TRP A 114 -5.11 -21.01 -0.54
C TRP A 114 -4.01 -22.02 -0.83
N ILE A 115 -3.28 -21.86 -1.94
CA ILE A 115 -2.14 -22.71 -2.30
C ILE A 115 -1.07 -22.64 -1.20
N TRP A 116 -0.70 -21.45 -0.75
CA TRP A 116 0.28 -21.29 0.33
C TRP A 116 -0.13 -21.93 1.65
N ARG A 117 -1.44 -22.03 1.92
CA ARG A 117 -1.98 -22.63 3.13
C ARG A 117 -2.10 -24.15 3.05
N MET A 118 -2.46 -24.68 1.88
CA MET A 118 -2.82 -26.09 1.70
C MET A 118 -1.67 -26.93 1.17
N ASP A 119 -0.88 -26.41 0.25
CA ASP A 119 0.34 -27.09 -0.19
C ASP A 119 1.44 -26.79 0.82
N ASP A 120 2.25 -27.80 1.13
CA ASP A 120 3.61 -27.60 1.62
C ASP A 120 4.40 -26.90 0.50
N ASN A 121 4.11 -25.61 0.26
CA ASN A 121 4.77 -24.82 -0.75
C ASN A 121 6.23 -24.70 -0.34
N LEU A 122 7.03 -25.66 -0.84
CA LEU A 122 8.38 -25.90 -0.36
C LEU A 122 9.24 -24.66 -0.55
N GLU A 123 8.96 -23.90 -1.60
CA GLU A 123 9.64 -22.64 -1.86
C GLU A 123 9.29 -21.56 -0.84
N LEU A 124 8.01 -21.33 -0.56
CA LEU A 124 7.59 -20.38 0.48
C LEU A 124 8.14 -20.79 1.84
N MET A 125 8.06 -22.07 2.19
CA MET A 125 8.56 -22.59 3.47
C MET A 125 10.08 -22.43 3.61
N LYS A 126 10.84 -22.65 2.54
CA LYS A 126 12.28 -22.37 2.50
C LYS A 126 12.56 -20.89 2.74
N GLN A 127 11.84 -20.01 2.06
CA GLN A 127 12.01 -18.56 2.20
C GLN A 127 11.60 -18.06 3.60
N ILE A 128 10.56 -18.63 4.22
CA ILE A 128 10.17 -18.33 5.61
C ILE A 128 11.30 -18.71 6.57
N LYS A 129 11.84 -19.93 6.48
CA LYS A 129 12.94 -20.38 7.34
C LYS A 129 14.19 -19.51 7.19
N GLU A 130 14.51 -19.10 5.96
CA GLU A 130 15.61 -18.15 5.71
C GLU A 130 15.34 -16.80 6.38
N ALA A 131 14.14 -16.25 6.20
CA ALA A 131 13.74 -14.98 6.78
C ALA A 131 13.78 -15.00 8.31
N GLU A 132 13.23 -16.05 8.94
CA GLU A 132 13.28 -16.26 10.39
C GLU A 132 14.72 -16.32 10.91
N LYS A 133 15.60 -17.05 10.23
CA LYS A 133 17.02 -17.15 10.61
C LYS A 133 17.71 -15.80 10.56
N VAL A 134 17.47 -14.99 9.52
CA VAL A 134 18.08 -13.65 9.36
C VAL A 134 17.51 -12.67 10.40
N ASN A 135 16.19 -12.66 10.56
CA ASN A 135 15.51 -11.72 11.45
C ASN A 135 15.75 -12.06 12.94
N SER A 136 16.07 -13.31 13.30
CA SER A 136 16.43 -13.67 14.68
C SER A 136 17.81 -13.16 15.13
N ILE A 137 18.71 -12.86 14.19
CA ILE A 137 20.07 -12.35 14.47
C ILE A 137 20.06 -10.83 14.67
N GLN A 138 19.06 -10.14 14.11
CA GLN A 138 18.80 -8.72 14.30
C GLN A 138 17.62 -8.59 15.26
N PRO A 139 17.84 -8.49 16.59
CA PRO A 139 16.74 -8.50 17.54
C PRO A 139 15.78 -7.34 17.24
N ILE A 140 14.63 -7.68 16.68
CA ILE A 140 13.43 -6.85 16.78
C ILE A 140 13.10 -6.82 18.27
N PRO A 141 12.75 -5.67 18.87
CA PRO A 141 12.25 -5.64 20.23
C PRO A 141 11.14 -6.68 20.37
N SER A 142 11.41 -7.67 21.20
CA SER A 142 10.54 -8.80 21.50
C SER A 142 9.15 -8.33 21.88
N THR A 143 8.14 -8.80 21.14
CA THR A 143 6.84 -9.36 21.58
C THR A 143 6.07 -8.78 22.78
N ASP A 144 6.40 -7.59 23.27
CA ASP A 144 5.49 -6.80 24.09
C ASP A 144 4.67 -5.90 23.18
N LEU A 145 3.35 -5.96 23.35
CA LEU A 145 2.31 -5.19 22.68
C LEU A 145 2.36 -3.68 23.00
N LYS A 146 3.58 -3.13 23.05
CA LYS A 146 3.91 -1.73 23.18
C LYS A 146 4.89 -1.42 22.06
N LEU A 147 4.34 -1.38 20.84
CA LEU A 147 4.99 -0.86 19.66
C LEU A 147 5.48 0.57 19.95
N SER A 148 6.72 0.70 20.40
CA SER A 148 7.38 1.99 20.64
C SER A 148 8.05 2.47 19.35
N PHE A 149 7.38 2.35 18.21
CA PHE A 149 7.80 3.10 17.04
C PHE A 149 7.27 4.52 17.22
N GLU A 150 8.14 5.51 17.02
CA GLU A 150 7.71 6.89 16.98
C GLU A 150 6.99 7.11 15.65
N THR A 151 5.69 7.42 15.74
CA THR A 151 4.95 7.97 14.61
C THR A 151 5.30 9.44 14.46
N HIS A 152 5.48 9.90 13.23
CA HIS A 152 5.54 11.31 12.93
C HIS A 152 4.32 12.02 13.53
N SER A 153 4.50 13.18 14.14
CA SER A 153 3.44 13.91 14.85
C SER A 153 2.25 14.28 13.95
N GLU A 154 2.50 14.36 12.64
CA GLU A 154 1.50 14.66 11.61
C GLU A 154 0.97 13.40 10.88
N ALA A 155 1.31 12.20 11.35
CA ALA A 155 0.76 10.96 10.81
C ALA A 155 -0.68 10.76 11.34
N ILE A 156 -1.63 10.56 10.42
CA ILE A 156 -3.07 10.43 10.73
C ILE A 156 -3.60 9.12 10.16
N TYR A 157 -3.97 8.19 11.04
CA TYR A 157 -4.48 6.85 10.70
C TYR A 157 -6.01 6.73 10.80
N THR A 158 -6.69 7.85 11.02
CA THR A 158 -8.16 7.94 11.02
C THR A 158 -8.68 8.53 9.71
N SER A 159 -9.89 8.14 9.35
CA SER A 159 -10.51 8.56 8.09
C SER A 159 -10.90 10.04 8.16
N ARG A 160 -10.57 10.81 7.12
CA ARG A 160 -10.86 12.25 7.04
C ARG A 160 -11.06 12.69 5.60
N LEU A 161 -11.61 13.89 5.44
CA LEU A 161 -11.63 14.57 4.15
C LEU A 161 -10.20 14.93 3.73
N LEU A 162 -9.84 14.55 2.52
CA LEU A 162 -8.56 14.82 1.88
C LEU A 162 -8.82 15.68 0.64
N ASN A 163 -8.19 16.85 0.62
CA ASN A 163 -8.22 17.76 -0.50
C ASN A 163 -6.79 18.24 -0.78
N PHE A 164 -6.16 17.64 -1.78
CA PHE A 164 -4.79 17.95 -2.16
C PHE A 164 -4.68 18.73 -3.48
N GLY A 165 -5.81 19.05 -4.11
CA GLY A 165 -5.85 19.65 -5.45
C GLY A 165 -5.20 18.73 -6.50
N ASP A 166 -4.54 19.32 -7.50
CA ASP A 166 -3.88 18.56 -8.56
C ASP A 166 -2.67 17.77 -8.03
N LEU A 167 -2.72 16.45 -8.20
CA LEU A 167 -1.66 15.50 -7.90
C LEU A 167 -1.07 14.92 -9.20
N PRO A 168 0.23 14.56 -9.22
CA PRO A 168 0.89 14.05 -10.41
C PRO A 168 0.26 12.75 -10.89
N TYR A 169 0.38 12.46 -12.20
CA TYR A 169 -0.05 11.17 -12.73
C TYR A 169 0.71 10.02 -12.05
N PRO A 170 0.04 8.88 -11.80
CA PRO A 170 0.72 7.73 -11.22
C PRO A 170 1.89 7.33 -12.11
N MET A 171 3.07 7.09 -11.53
CA MET A 171 4.25 6.72 -12.31
C MET A 171 4.01 5.35 -12.96
N ILE A 172 3.79 5.33 -14.28
CA ILE A 172 3.71 4.12 -15.12
C ILE A 172 5.07 3.97 -15.80
N ILE A 173 5.59 2.74 -15.92
CA ILE A 173 6.89 2.43 -16.55
C ILE A 173 7.04 3.07 -17.96
N MET A 174 5.93 3.36 -18.65
CA MET A 174 5.90 4.00 -19.97
C MET A 174 6.39 5.47 -20.03
N THR A 175 6.42 6.23 -18.92
CA THR A 175 6.84 7.65 -18.96
C THR A 175 8.35 7.85 -19.17
N ILE A 176 9.16 6.80 -19.03
CA ILE A 176 10.62 6.86 -19.23
C ILE A 176 10.97 6.96 -20.72
N ILE A 177 10.12 6.47 -21.62
CA ILE A 177 10.45 6.39 -23.06
C ILE A 177 10.16 7.70 -23.78
N SER A 178 9.10 8.45 -23.40
CA SER A 178 8.75 9.70 -24.11
C SER A 178 9.63 10.90 -23.75
N THR A 179 10.32 10.87 -22.60
CA THR A 179 11.25 11.95 -22.20
C THR A 179 12.68 11.74 -22.73
N GLN A 180 13.02 10.54 -23.22
CA GLN A 180 14.33 10.23 -23.80
C GLN A 180 14.39 10.39 -25.34
N PHE A 181 13.25 10.56 -26.03
CA PHE A 181 13.20 10.63 -27.50
C PHE A 181 12.57 11.92 -28.07
N SER A 182 12.27 12.93 -27.25
CA SER A 182 11.81 14.26 -27.70
C SER A 182 12.93 15.33 -27.72
N GLY A 183 14.17 14.94 -27.48
CA GLY A 183 15.33 15.82 -27.54
C GLY A 183 16.43 15.20 -28.38
N ASN A 184 16.32 15.31 -29.70
CA ASN A 184 17.40 15.37 -30.67
C ASN A 184 16.85 15.85 -32.02
#